data_AF-A0A9N8E7A6-F1
#
_entry.id   AF-A0A9N8E7A6-F1
#
_cell.length_a   1.000
_cell.length_b   1.000
_cell.length_c   1.000
_cell.angle_alpha   90.00
_cell.angle_beta   90.00
_cell.angle_gamma   90.00
#
_symmetry.space_group_name_H-M   'P 1'
#
loop_
_entity.id
_entity.type
_entity.pdbx_description
1 polymer ?
#
loop_
_entity_poly.entity_id
_entity_poly.type
_entity_poly.pdbx_seq_one_letter_code
_entity_poly.pdbx_strand_id
1 'polypeptide(L)'
;MCWSFKVSMVFALLEASSTFYLYQRAKKSTDPYIRAQLWVVPLLITIFLVEITEAFVWLDPTLLPVTAQEGPPCSAYNRNLTMVFWFLVYPWQPLLCTIPCRRVGHPRNRDIFAGIEIVAIALPIWHIMIYILEITPHLLDEHYNPPPPRFDIQRQAYQTFQNSETCTYVGQNGHLFWTLATATSWLSPNGTCYIILFSSFILCKPKRFFAGMALFMSALALCLNTYYRGSMEMASMWCWLGMLMHIYFILQPYLLPCNDNNSYSADTFAANAGFRDELPVVEIAKCNGGGSCMSQSWPGGKSQWFRKLAHKMPPWASEVVYFLTSSTCKDVAVSHKGS
;
A
#
# COMPACT_ATOMS: atom_id res chain seq x y z
N MET A 1 11.89 10.78 -4.14
CA MET A 1 11.30 11.67 -5.16
C MET A 1 10.10 12.37 -4.56
N CYS A 2 10.32 13.02 -3.43
CA CYS A 2 9.32 13.75 -2.63
C CYS A 2 10.03 14.96 -2.00
N TRP A 3 10.86 15.60 -2.84
CA TRP A 3 11.95 16.50 -2.41
C TRP A 3 11.66 17.95 -2.82
N SER A 4 10.54 18.18 -3.50
CA SER A 4 10.09 19.50 -3.90
C SER A 4 8.62 19.45 -4.31
N PHE A 5 7.98 20.62 -4.22
CA PHE A 5 6.63 20.88 -4.72
C PHE A 5 6.37 20.28 -6.12
N LYS A 6 7.27 20.52 -7.08
CA LYS A 6 7.08 20.09 -8.48
C LYS A 6 6.99 18.58 -8.60
N VAL A 7 7.82 17.85 -7.85
CA VAL A 7 7.85 16.39 -7.90
C VAL A 7 6.59 15.82 -7.28
N SER A 8 6.24 16.23 -6.05
CA SER A 8 5.01 15.76 -5.38
C SER A 8 3.75 16.06 -6.21
N MET A 9 3.69 17.22 -6.88
CA MET A 9 2.56 17.54 -7.77
C MET A 9 2.48 16.63 -9.00
N VAL A 10 3.62 16.29 -9.63
CA VAL A 10 3.65 15.35 -10.76
C VAL A 10 3.20 13.95 -10.30
N PHE A 11 3.68 13.48 -9.15
CA PHE A 11 3.25 12.19 -8.59
C PHE A 11 1.76 12.20 -8.26
N ALA A 12 1.26 13.24 -7.57
CA ALA A 12 -0.17 13.38 -7.29
C ALA A 12 -1.04 13.30 -8.56
N LEU A 13 -0.63 13.97 -9.65
CA LEU A 13 -1.35 13.92 -10.94
C LEU A 13 -1.30 12.51 -11.56
N LEU A 14 -0.14 11.85 -11.54
CA LEU A 14 0.03 10.50 -12.08
C LEU A 14 -0.79 9.48 -11.28
N GLU A 15 -0.81 9.58 -9.96
CA GLU A 15 -1.57 8.70 -9.07
C GLU A 15 -3.07 8.94 -9.17
N ALA A 16 -3.52 10.19 -9.24
CA ALA A 16 -4.92 10.51 -9.48
C ALA A 16 -5.40 9.94 -10.82
N SER A 17 -4.61 10.12 -11.89
CA SER A 17 -4.91 9.60 -13.22
C SER A 17 -4.93 8.08 -13.25
N SER A 18 -3.94 7.44 -12.61
CA SER A 18 -3.83 5.99 -12.52
C SER A 18 -4.95 5.37 -11.68
N THR A 19 -5.31 6.00 -10.55
CA THR A 19 -6.44 5.61 -9.70
C THR A 19 -7.75 5.69 -10.48
N PHE A 20 -7.98 6.80 -11.20
CA PHE A 20 -9.16 6.96 -12.04
C PHE A 20 -9.24 5.89 -13.13
N TYR A 21 -8.13 5.64 -13.84
CA TYR A 21 -8.05 4.58 -14.84
C TYR A 21 -8.37 3.20 -14.25
N LEU A 22 -7.76 2.85 -13.10
CA LEU A 22 -7.99 1.58 -12.41
C LEU A 22 -9.44 1.41 -11.98
N TYR A 23 -10.04 2.46 -11.41
CA TYR A 23 -11.45 2.47 -11.03
C TYR A 23 -12.36 2.21 -12.24
N GLN A 24 -12.16 2.95 -13.34
CA GLN A 24 -12.96 2.81 -14.56
C GLN A 24 -12.82 1.41 -15.18
N ARG A 25 -11.59 0.88 -15.24
CA ARG A 25 -11.31 -0.45 -15.76
C ARG A 25 -11.96 -1.52 -14.89
N ALA A 26 -11.79 -1.44 -13.57
CA ALA A 26 -12.34 -2.42 -12.63
C ALA A 26 -13.87 -2.44 -12.63
N LYS A 27 -14.51 -1.26 -12.73
CA LYS A 27 -15.97 -1.14 -12.83
C LYS A 27 -16.56 -1.78 -14.10
N LYS A 28 -15.85 -1.69 -15.23
CA LYS A 28 -16.31 -2.20 -16.53
C LYS A 28 -15.87 -3.64 -16.81
N SER A 29 -15.00 -4.21 -15.98
CA SER A 29 -14.43 -5.54 -16.21
C SER A 29 -15.39 -6.65 -15.80
N THR A 30 -15.53 -7.66 -16.66
CA THR A 30 -16.16 -8.94 -16.32
C THR A 30 -15.22 -9.88 -15.58
N ASP A 31 -13.90 -9.69 -15.69
CA ASP A 31 -12.92 -10.48 -14.94
C ASP A 31 -13.04 -10.19 -13.43
N PRO A 32 -13.35 -11.21 -12.60
CA PRO A 32 -13.54 -11.07 -11.16
C PRO A 32 -12.32 -10.46 -10.44
N TYR A 33 -11.11 -10.78 -10.88
CA TYR A 33 -9.87 -10.33 -10.24
C TYR A 33 -9.56 -8.87 -10.57
N ILE A 34 -9.90 -8.44 -11.80
CA ILE A 34 -9.82 -7.02 -12.17
C ILE A 34 -10.91 -6.24 -11.44
N ARG A 35 -12.14 -6.76 -11.33
CA ARG A 35 -13.22 -6.13 -10.58
C ARG A 35 -12.89 -5.98 -9.09
N ALA A 36 -12.21 -6.97 -8.51
CA ALA A 36 -11.73 -6.91 -7.13
C ALA A 36 -10.74 -5.75 -6.86
N GLN A 37 -10.11 -5.17 -7.89
CA GLN A 37 -9.29 -3.98 -7.73
C GLN A 37 -10.09 -2.75 -7.26
N LEU A 38 -11.43 -2.75 -7.38
CA LEU A 38 -12.29 -1.71 -6.79
C LEU A 38 -12.05 -1.58 -5.27
N TRP A 39 -11.76 -2.69 -4.59
CA TRP A 39 -11.47 -2.70 -3.16
C TRP A 39 -10.10 -2.08 -2.82
N VAL A 40 -9.22 -1.93 -3.80
CA VAL A 40 -7.89 -1.31 -3.65
C VAL A 40 -7.96 0.20 -3.87
N VAL A 41 -8.98 0.71 -4.56
CA VAL A 41 -9.11 2.14 -4.88
C VAL A 41 -9.03 3.06 -3.64
N PRO A 42 -9.68 2.76 -2.50
CA PRO A 42 -9.54 3.59 -1.31
C PRO A 42 -8.09 3.70 -0.82
N LEU A 43 -7.32 2.61 -0.87
CA LEU A 43 -5.88 2.63 -0.55
C LEU A 43 -5.11 3.55 -1.51
N LEU A 44 -5.39 3.48 -2.81
CA LEU A 44 -4.74 4.34 -3.81
C LEU A 44 -5.07 5.82 -3.61
N ILE A 45 -6.32 6.13 -3.21
CA ILE A 45 -6.71 7.49 -2.82
C ILE A 45 -5.87 7.98 -1.65
N THR A 46 -5.59 7.15 -0.64
CA THR A 46 -4.74 7.60 0.48
C THR A 46 -3.33 7.94 0.06
N ILE A 47 -2.76 7.25 -0.93
CA ILE A 47 -1.42 7.56 -1.45
C ILE A 47 -1.45 8.92 -2.15
N PHE A 48 -2.43 9.14 -3.02
CA PHE A 48 -2.65 10.45 -3.64
C PHE A 48 -2.82 11.57 -2.59
N LEU A 49 -3.52 11.30 -1.49
CA LEU A 49 -3.68 12.24 -0.39
C LEU A 49 -2.34 12.55 0.32
N VAL A 50 -1.41 11.59 0.41
CA VAL A 50 -0.06 11.88 0.89
C VAL A 50 0.61 12.85 -0.07
N GLU A 51 0.69 12.54 -1.37
CA GLU A 51 1.38 13.36 -2.37
C GLU A 51 0.88 14.80 -2.41
N ILE A 52 -0.44 14.99 -2.36
CA ILE A 52 -1.02 16.33 -2.38
C ILE A 52 -0.74 17.07 -1.07
N THR A 53 -0.75 16.36 0.07
CA THR A 53 -0.37 16.93 1.37
C THR A 53 1.09 17.36 1.35
N GLU A 54 1.99 16.54 0.81
CA GLU A 54 3.40 16.90 0.64
C GLU A 54 3.57 18.14 -0.24
N ALA A 55 2.88 18.19 -1.38
CA ALA A 55 2.92 19.34 -2.28
C ALA A 55 2.48 20.61 -1.56
N PHE A 56 1.43 20.54 -0.76
CA PHE A 56 0.98 21.66 0.07
C PHE A 56 1.99 22.03 1.16
N VAL A 57 2.61 21.07 1.83
CA VAL A 57 3.67 21.35 2.82
C VAL A 57 4.84 22.10 2.19
N TRP A 58 5.24 21.75 0.96
CA TRP A 58 6.30 22.45 0.22
C TRP A 58 5.95 23.91 -0.15
N LEU A 59 4.69 24.31 -0.06
CA LEU A 59 4.27 25.71 -0.25
C LEU A 59 4.38 26.54 1.03
N ASP A 60 4.66 25.93 2.19
CA ASP A 60 4.85 26.67 3.42
C ASP A 60 6.19 27.45 3.37
N PRO A 61 6.18 28.80 3.35
CA PRO A 61 7.40 29.60 3.35
C PRO A 61 8.21 29.48 4.65
N THR A 62 7.60 28.92 5.71
CA THR A 62 8.22 28.70 7.02
C THR A 62 8.73 27.27 7.19
N LEU A 63 8.76 26.46 6.14
CA LEU A 63 9.30 25.09 6.20
C LEU A 63 10.80 25.11 6.53
N LEU A 64 11.15 24.65 7.73
CA LEU A 64 12.52 24.66 8.24
C LEU A 64 13.23 23.32 7.99
N PRO A 65 14.57 23.33 7.86
CA PRO A 65 15.35 22.10 7.91
C PRO A 65 15.31 21.50 9.32
N VAL A 66 15.32 20.17 9.40
CA VAL A 66 15.29 19.40 10.66
C VAL A 66 16.54 19.65 11.53
N THR A 67 17.61 20.15 10.92
CA THR A 67 18.87 20.52 11.59
C THR A 67 18.81 21.88 12.28
N ALA A 68 17.78 22.70 12.04
CA ALA A 68 17.61 23.98 12.72
C ALA A 68 17.31 23.76 14.22
N GLN A 69 18.31 23.96 15.07
CA GLN A 69 18.19 23.76 16.53
C GLN A 69 17.29 24.79 17.19
N GLU A 70 17.33 26.03 16.68
CA GLU A 70 16.54 27.15 17.15
C GLU A 70 15.72 27.69 15.98
N GLY A 71 14.46 27.99 16.25
CA GLY A 71 13.55 28.53 15.26
C GLY A 71 12.16 28.69 15.84
N PRO A 72 11.29 29.46 15.18
CA PRO A 72 9.91 29.59 15.61
C PRO A 72 9.22 28.21 15.64
N PRO A 73 8.14 28.07 16.43
CA PRO A 73 7.27 26.91 16.36
C PRO A 73 6.75 26.69 14.95
N CYS A 74 6.40 25.45 14.64
CA CYS A 74 5.79 25.09 13.36
C CYS A 74 4.55 25.95 13.06
N SER A 75 4.41 26.37 11.79
CA SER A 75 3.21 27.10 11.37
C SER A 75 1.96 26.24 11.57
N ALA A 76 0.82 26.89 11.84
CA ALA A 76 -0.46 26.18 11.95
C ALA A 76 -0.82 25.45 10.64
N TYR A 77 -0.39 25.99 9.49
CA TYR A 77 -0.60 25.40 8.18
C TYR A 77 0.12 24.04 8.05
N ASN A 78 1.42 24.00 8.28
CA ASN A 78 2.21 22.77 8.23
C ASN A 78 1.77 21.77 9.31
N ARG A 79 1.51 22.24 10.54
CA ARG A 79 0.98 21.38 11.61
C ARG A 79 -0.32 20.69 11.21
N ASN A 80 -1.28 21.43 10.63
CA ASN A 80 -2.57 20.87 10.24
C ASN A 80 -2.44 19.85 9.10
N LEU A 81 -1.60 20.13 8.09
CA LEU A 81 -1.30 19.18 7.01
C LEU A 81 -0.62 17.92 7.56
N THR A 82 0.31 18.08 8.49
CA THR A 82 0.99 16.97 9.17
C THR A 82 0.00 16.11 9.96
N MET A 83 -1.00 16.73 10.62
CA MET A 83 -2.07 15.99 11.31
C MET A 83 -2.94 15.18 10.35
N VAL A 84 -3.23 15.68 9.14
CA VAL A 84 -3.97 14.91 8.13
C VAL A 84 -3.24 13.61 7.82
N PHE A 85 -1.93 13.67 7.62
CA PHE A 85 -1.12 12.47 7.40
C PHE A 85 -1.20 11.49 8.58
N TRP A 86 -0.94 11.94 9.80
CA TRP A 86 -0.85 11.08 10.98
C TRP A 86 -2.19 10.50 11.46
N PHE A 87 -3.32 11.15 11.19
CA PHE A 87 -4.61 10.69 11.72
C PHE A 87 -5.57 10.15 10.66
N LEU A 88 -5.47 10.63 9.41
CA LEU A 88 -6.40 10.22 8.34
C LEU A 88 -5.78 9.24 7.36
N VAL A 89 -4.45 9.27 7.18
CA VAL A 89 -3.79 8.46 6.16
C VAL A 89 -3.00 7.30 6.79
N TYR A 90 -1.91 7.62 7.47
CA TYR A 90 -0.91 6.65 7.91
C TYR A 90 -1.49 5.47 8.72
N PRO A 91 -2.31 5.68 9.77
CA PRO A 91 -2.69 4.58 10.63
C PRO A 91 -3.81 3.70 10.03
N TRP A 92 -4.49 4.16 8.99
CA TRP A 92 -5.59 3.45 8.33
C TRP A 92 -5.13 2.58 7.15
N GLN A 93 -3.94 2.81 6.60
CA GLN A 93 -3.45 2.06 5.43
C GLN A 93 -3.37 0.53 5.62
N PRO A 94 -3.02 -0.02 6.80
CA PRO A 94 -3.10 -1.48 7.01
C PRO A 94 -4.51 -2.04 6.83
N LEU A 95 -5.53 -1.32 7.29
CA LEU A 95 -6.93 -1.72 7.10
C LEU A 95 -7.29 -1.69 5.62
N LEU A 96 -6.92 -0.63 4.92
CA LEU A 96 -7.17 -0.46 3.49
C LEU A 96 -6.42 -1.49 2.62
N CYS A 97 -5.32 -2.05 3.09
CA CYS A 97 -4.66 -3.20 2.45
C CYS A 97 -5.34 -4.54 2.79
N THR A 98 -5.93 -4.65 3.98
CA THR A 98 -6.59 -5.88 4.47
C THR A 98 -7.93 -6.13 3.78
N ILE A 99 -8.74 -5.09 3.60
CA ILE A 99 -10.05 -5.17 2.94
C ILE A 99 -9.98 -5.86 1.57
N PRO A 100 -9.13 -5.44 0.61
CA PRO A 100 -9.07 -6.07 -0.70
C PRO A 100 -8.59 -7.53 -0.61
N CYS A 101 -7.67 -7.85 0.31
CA CYS A 101 -7.23 -9.23 0.55
C CYS A 101 -8.36 -10.11 1.08
N ARG A 102 -9.23 -9.59 1.97
CA ARG A 102 -10.39 -10.32 2.48
C ARG A 102 -11.48 -10.48 1.42
N ARG A 103 -11.69 -9.47 0.57
CA ARG A 103 -12.81 -9.37 -0.38
C ARG A 103 -12.55 -9.96 -1.76
N VAL A 104 -11.32 -10.35 -2.09
CA VAL A 104 -10.96 -11.01 -3.38
C VAL A 104 -11.49 -12.46 -3.49
N GLY A 105 -12.61 -12.81 -2.85
CA GLY A 105 -13.43 -13.99 -3.14
C GLY A 105 -12.90 -15.36 -2.70
N HIS A 106 -11.65 -15.50 -2.23
CA HIS A 106 -11.09 -16.79 -1.80
C HIS A 106 -11.53 -17.14 -0.37
N PRO A 107 -12.18 -18.30 -0.10
CA PRO A 107 -12.73 -18.62 1.23
C PRO A 107 -11.70 -18.54 2.36
N ARG A 108 -10.50 -19.09 2.13
CA ARG A 108 -9.39 -19.06 3.10
C ARG A 108 -8.97 -17.65 3.53
N ASN A 109 -9.13 -16.64 2.68
CA ASN A 109 -8.76 -15.27 3.03
C ASN A 109 -9.69 -14.71 4.11
N ARG A 110 -10.97 -15.11 4.11
CA ARG A 110 -11.94 -14.60 5.09
C ARG A 110 -11.49 -14.91 6.52
N ASP A 111 -11.02 -16.13 6.74
CA ASP A 111 -10.60 -16.58 8.07
C ASP A 111 -9.23 -15.99 8.45
N ILE A 112 -8.26 -16.00 7.54
CA ILE A 112 -6.92 -15.44 7.78
C ILE A 112 -7.00 -13.93 8.07
N PHE A 113 -7.72 -13.18 7.25
CA PHE A 113 -7.75 -11.72 7.35
C PHE A 113 -8.79 -11.19 8.33
N ALA A 114 -9.66 -12.02 8.91
CA ALA A 114 -10.58 -11.56 9.94
C ALA A 114 -9.85 -11.03 11.18
N GLY A 115 -8.88 -11.78 11.70
CA GLY A 115 -8.07 -11.33 12.84
C GLY A 115 -7.20 -10.13 12.48
N ILE A 116 -6.59 -10.15 11.28
CA ILE A 116 -5.74 -9.04 10.80
C ILE A 116 -6.56 -7.76 10.66
N GLU A 117 -7.80 -7.83 10.18
CA GLU A 117 -8.70 -6.68 10.04
C GLU A 117 -9.05 -6.07 11.40
N ILE A 118 -9.35 -6.91 12.40
CA ILE A 118 -9.62 -6.42 13.77
C ILE A 118 -8.41 -5.67 14.31
N VAL A 119 -7.20 -6.23 14.16
CA VAL A 119 -5.96 -5.56 14.58
C VAL A 119 -5.74 -4.26 13.80
N ALA A 120 -5.98 -4.27 12.48
CA ALA A 120 -5.84 -3.11 11.62
C ALA A 120 -6.87 -1.99 11.91
N ILE A 121 -8.01 -2.30 12.53
CA ILE A 121 -8.97 -1.32 13.07
C ILE A 121 -8.54 -0.84 14.46
N ALA A 122 -8.04 -1.74 15.30
CA ALA A 122 -7.64 -1.41 16.66
C ALA A 122 -6.43 -0.46 16.70
N LEU A 123 -5.45 -0.66 15.82
CA LEU A 123 -4.23 0.17 15.79
C LEU A 123 -4.47 1.67 15.54
N PRO A 124 -5.27 2.12 14.54
CA PRO A 124 -5.52 3.54 14.35
C PRO A 124 -6.26 4.15 15.54
N ILE A 125 -7.24 3.45 16.09
CA ILE A 125 -7.96 3.90 17.30
C ILE A 125 -6.97 4.05 18.46
N TRP A 126 -6.13 3.05 18.67
CA TRP A 126 -5.09 3.05 19.71
C TRP A 126 -4.07 4.19 19.50
N HIS A 127 -3.63 4.42 18.26
CA HIS A 127 -2.73 5.53 17.91
C HIS A 127 -3.34 6.89 18.25
N ILE A 128 -4.60 7.12 17.87
CA ILE A 128 -5.35 8.34 18.19
C ILE A 128 -5.52 8.49 19.70
N MET A 129 -5.87 7.42 20.41
CA MET A 129 -6.03 7.44 21.86
C MET A 129 -4.73 7.80 22.57
N ILE A 130 -3.60 7.20 22.19
CA ILE A 130 -2.29 7.56 22.75
C ILE A 130 -1.98 9.02 22.50
N TYR A 131 -2.17 9.51 21.28
CA TYR A 131 -1.94 10.92 20.97
C TYR A 131 -2.76 11.84 21.86
N ILE A 132 -4.06 11.55 22.04
CA ILE A 132 -4.94 12.32 22.93
C ILE A 132 -4.43 12.25 24.36
N LEU A 133 -4.09 11.06 24.87
CA LEU A 133 -3.62 10.88 26.25
C LEU A 133 -2.28 11.58 26.52
N GLU A 134 -1.41 11.68 25.52
CA GLU A 134 -0.11 12.35 25.66
C GLU A 134 -0.22 13.87 25.52
N ILE A 135 -1.07 14.36 24.62
CA ILE A 135 -1.24 15.81 24.43
C ILE A 135 -2.14 16.45 25.50
N THR A 136 -3.10 15.70 26.07
CA THR A 136 -4.06 16.23 27.04
C THR A 136 -3.38 16.82 28.29
N PRO A 137 -2.39 16.16 28.93
CA PRO A 137 -1.63 16.75 30.02
C PRO A 137 -0.97 18.08 29.65
N HIS A 138 -0.43 18.20 28.43
CA HIS A 138 0.18 19.44 27.94
C HIS A 138 -0.83 20.57 27.72
N LEU A 139 -2.09 20.23 27.41
CA LEU A 139 -3.18 21.19 27.30
C LEU A 139 -3.73 21.61 28.67
N LEU A 140 -3.56 20.79 29.71
CA LEU A 140 -4.10 21.02 31.05
C LEU A 140 -3.08 21.61 32.04
N ASP A 141 -1.78 21.44 31.77
CA ASP A 141 -0.71 21.95 32.62
C ASP A 141 -0.22 23.33 32.11
N GLU A 142 -0.63 24.40 32.80
CA GLU A 142 -0.21 25.78 32.52
C GLU A 142 1.31 26.00 32.68
N HIS A 143 2.01 25.08 33.35
CA HIS A 143 3.46 25.13 33.56
C HIS A 143 4.24 24.18 32.65
N TYR A 144 3.58 23.55 31.68
CA TYR A 144 4.25 22.64 30.76
C TYR A 144 5.25 23.40 29.87
N ASN A 145 6.53 23.07 30.04
CA ASN A 145 7.63 23.64 29.26
C ASN A 145 8.28 22.52 28.41
N PRO A 146 7.77 22.24 27.20
CA PRO A 146 8.33 21.20 26.35
C PRO A 146 9.80 21.52 26.00
N PRO A 147 10.65 20.50 25.79
CA PRO A 147 11.97 20.74 25.23
C PRO A 147 11.84 21.47 23.88
N PRO A 148 12.85 22.28 23.50
CA PRO A 148 12.81 23.02 22.25
C PRO A 148 12.46 22.11 21.06
N PRO A 149 11.62 22.59 20.13
CA PRO A 149 11.25 21.82 18.97
C PRO A 149 12.51 21.35 18.23
N ARG A 150 12.58 20.04 17.92
CA ARG A 150 13.67 19.36 17.17
C ARG A 150 14.89 18.92 17.99
N PHE A 151 14.97 19.24 19.29
CA PHE A 151 16.07 18.74 20.14
C PHE A 151 16.09 17.21 20.22
N ASP A 152 14.92 16.60 20.43
CA ASP A 152 14.80 15.14 20.61
C ASP A 152 15.10 14.37 19.32
N ILE A 153 14.73 14.91 18.16
CA ILE A 153 14.99 14.27 16.85
C ILE A 153 16.50 14.14 16.62
N GLN A 154 17.27 15.19 16.91
CA GLN A 154 18.73 15.17 16.74
C GLN A 154 19.38 14.17 17.69
N ARG A 155 18.93 14.12 18.96
CA ARG A 155 19.40 13.16 19.96
C ARG A 155 19.15 11.71 19.53
N GLN A 156 18.04 11.46 18.84
CA GLN A 156 17.67 10.14 18.34
C GLN A 156 18.16 9.89 16.90
N ALA A 157 19.13 10.68 16.42
CA ALA A 157 19.72 10.54 15.09
C ALA A 157 18.68 10.43 13.95
N TYR A 158 17.55 11.14 14.06
CA TYR A 158 16.48 11.17 13.06
C TYR A 158 15.80 9.81 12.80
N GLN A 159 15.87 8.88 13.76
CA GLN A 159 15.28 7.54 13.68
C GLN A 159 13.86 7.43 14.25
N THR A 160 13.28 8.53 14.71
CA THR A 160 11.93 8.57 15.28
C THR A 160 11.05 9.61 14.58
N PHE A 161 9.75 9.35 14.54
CA PHE A 161 8.75 10.36 14.20
C PHE A 161 8.28 11.14 15.44
N GLN A 162 8.67 10.71 16.64
CA GLN A 162 8.24 11.31 17.89
C GLN A 162 9.05 12.58 18.16
N ASN A 163 8.37 13.66 18.52
CA ASN A 163 8.98 14.95 18.79
C ASN A 163 8.10 15.75 19.76
N SER A 164 8.58 16.91 20.22
CA SER A 164 7.79 17.85 21.03
C SER A 164 6.72 18.61 20.23
N GLU A 165 6.82 18.64 18.89
CA GLU A 165 5.79 19.22 18.02
C GLU A 165 5.41 18.33 16.83
N THR A 166 4.12 18.37 16.48
CA THR A 166 3.58 17.77 15.24
C THR A 166 3.89 18.73 14.10
N CYS A 167 4.86 18.37 13.25
CA CYS A 167 5.31 19.22 12.17
C CYS A 167 6.01 18.40 11.09
N THR A 168 6.15 18.99 9.90
CA THR A 168 7.00 18.44 8.85
C THR A 168 8.20 19.36 8.64
N TYR A 169 9.40 18.78 8.45
CA TYR A 169 10.65 19.49 8.21
C TYR A 169 11.31 19.04 6.91
N VAL A 170 12.30 19.79 6.44
CA VAL A 170 13.25 19.28 5.44
C VAL A 170 14.30 18.43 6.15
N GLY A 171 14.28 17.12 5.92
CA GLY A 171 15.24 16.13 6.40
C GLY A 171 16.67 16.38 5.89
N GLN A 172 17.63 15.66 6.47
CA GLN A 172 19.04 15.73 6.14
C GLN A 172 19.35 15.40 4.67
N ASN A 173 18.56 14.52 4.05
CA ASN A 173 18.72 14.17 2.64
C ASN A 173 17.78 14.98 1.72
N GLY A 174 17.17 16.06 2.21
CA GLY A 174 16.27 16.92 1.43
C GLY A 174 14.84 16.37 1.27
N HIS A 175 14.51 15.30 1.99
CA HIS A 175 13.18 14.68 2.01
C HIS A 175 12.30 15.30 3.11
N LEU A 176 10.97 15.22 3.01
CA LEU A 176 10.10 15.65 4.10
C LEU A 176 10.18 14.71 5.31
N PHE A 177 10.51 15.26 6.48
CA PHE A 177 10.60 14.55 7.76
C PHE A 177 9.37 14.87 8.61
N TRP A 178 8.47 13.91 8.74
CA TRP A 178 7.19 14.06 9.43
C TRP A 178 7.34 13.70 10.90
N THR A 179 6.95 14.61 11.79
CA THR A 179 6.91 14.35 13.24
C THR A 179 5.54 14.50 13.83
N LEU A 180 5.32 13.79 14.93
CA LEU A 180 4.13 13.82 15.73
C LEU A 180 4.50 14.22 17.16
N ALA A 181 3.70 15.12 17.75
CA ALA A 181 3.80 15.52 19.15
C ALA A 181 3.36 14.36 20.05
N THR A 182 4.28 13.42 20.26
CA THR A 182 4.10 12.24 21.12
C THR A 182 5.39 11.99 21.86
N ALA A 183 5.29 11.61 23.12
CA ALA A 183 6.42 11.10 23.89
C ALA A 183 6.85 9.73 23.35
N THR A 184 8.07 9.31 23.70
CA THR A 184 8.56 7.94 23.40
C THR A 184 7.78 6.93 24.24
N SER A 185 6.58 6.57 23.79
CA SER A 185 5.78 5.53 24.41
C SER A 185 6.01 4.21 23.69
N TRP A 186 6.44 3.20 24.46
CA TRP A 186 6.55 1.81 24.02
C TRP A 186 5.19 1.24 23.56
N LEU A 187 4.09 1.90 23.91
CA LEU A 187 2.73 1.54 23.49
C LEU A 187 2.36 2.08 22.11
N SER A 188 3.09 3.06 21.57
CA SER A 188 2.78 3.62 20.25
C SER A 188 3.01 2.57 19.16
N PRO A 189 2.08 2.42 18.18
CA PRO A 189 2.31 1.55 17.03
C PRO A 189 3.57 1.98 16.29
N ASN A 190 4.61 1.15 16.35
CA ASN A 190 5.89 1.44 15.73
C ASN A 190 6.01 0.75 14.36
N GLY A 191 7.07 1.07 13.61
CA GLY A 191 7.31 0.48 12.29
C GLY A 191 7.26 -1.05 12.26
N THR A 192 7.64 -1.73 13.36
CA THR A 192 7.58 -3.18 13.49
C THR A 192 6.14 -3.70 13.43
N CYS A 193 5.20 -3.06 14.13
CA CYS A 193 3.77 -3.43 14.08
C CYS A 193 3.22 -3.36 12.64
N TYR A 194 3.58 -2.29 11.92
CA TYR A 194 3.20 -2.12 10.52
C TYR A 194 3.86 -3.18 9.63
N ILE A 195 5.15 -3.46 9.79
CA ILE A 195 5.86 -4.49 9.00
C ILE A 195 5.22 -5.87 9.19
N ILE A 196 4.85 -6.25 10.41
CA ILE A 196 4.17 -7.53 10.68
C ILE A 196 2.82 -7.59 9.93
N LEU A 197 2.03 -6.51 10.01
CA LEU A 197 0.75 -6.43 9.30
C LEU A 197 0.94 -6.48 7.78
N PHE A 198 1.90 -5.74 7.23
CA PHE A 198 2.18 -5.77 5.79
C PHE A 198 2.68 -7.13 5.33
N SER A 199 3.50 -7.81 6.14
CA SER A 199 4.01 -9.16 5.83
C SER A 199 2.89 -10.21 5.77
N SER A 200 1.81 -10.01 6.54
CA SER A 200 0.64 -10.90 6.51
C SER A 200 -0.01 -11.00 5.12
N PHE A 201 0.12 -9.96 4.29
CA PHE A 201 -0.45 -9.95 2.94
C PHE A 201 0.22 -10.93 1.98
N ILE A 202 1.40 -11.47 2.31
CA ILE A 202 2.05 -12.56 1.57
C ILE A 202 1.15 -13.83 1.57
N LEU A 203 0.28 -13.96 2.57
CA LEU A 203 -0.67 -15.07 2.69
C LEU A 203 -1.90 -14.93 1.79
N CYS A 204 -2.09 -13.77 1.16
CA CYS A 204 -3.27 -13.47 0.34
C CYS A 204 -3.40 -14.42 -0.87
N LYS A 205 -4.61 -14.97 -1.06
CA LYS A 205 -4.98 -15.77 -2.23
C LYS A 205 -5.96 -15.03 -3.14
N PRO A 206 -5.83 -15.12 -4.48
CA PRO A 206 -4.72 -15.76 -5.16
C PRO A 206 -3.43 -14.95 -4.97
N LYS A 207 -2.28 -15.62 -4.98
CA LYS A 207 -0.97 -14.97 -4.76
C LYS A 207 -0.71 -13.83 -5.75
N ARG A 208 -1.28 -13.93 -6.95
CA ARG A 208 -1.20 -12.91 -8.01
C ARG A 208 -1.95 -11.61 -7.72
N PHE A 209 -2.82 -11.54 -6.71
CA PHE A 209 -3.57 -10.33 -6.43
C PHE A 209 -2.70 -9.37 -5.61
N PHE A 210 -2.28 -9.78 -4.41
CA PHE A 210 -1.56 -8.89 -3.50
C PHE A 210 -0.22 -9.46 -3.00
N ALA A 211 -0.08 -10.79 -2.90
CA ALA A 211 1.07 -11.40 -2.21
C ALA A 211 2.42 -11.13 -2.90
N GLY A 212 2.48 -11.20 -4.24
CA GLY A 212 3.71 -10.91 -4.97
C GLY A 212 4.18 -9.45 -4.79
N MET A 213 3.24 -8.52 -4.86
CA MET A 213 3.53 -7.10 -4.63
C MET A 213 3.91 -6.83 -3.17
N ALA A 214 3.17 -7.39 -2.22
CA ALA A 214 3.49 -7.28 -0.80
C ALA A 214 4.91 -7.76 -0.48
N LEU A 215 5.32 -8.92 -1.01
CA LEU A 215 6.67 -9.44 -0.82
C LEU A 215 7.74 -8.49 -1.38
N PHE A 216 7.55 -8.00 -2.61
CA PHE A 216 8.47 -7.06 -3.24
C PHE A 216 8.58 -5.74 -2.45
N MET A 217 7.45 -5.22 -2.00
CA MET A 217 7.36 -3.97 -1.24
C MET A 217 8.00 -4.11 0.15
N SER A 218 7.79 -5.24 0.83
CA SER A 218 8.47 -5.54 2.10
C SER A 218 9.98 -5.66 1.93
N ALA A 219 10.46 -6.32 0.87
CA ALA A 219 11.88 -6.41 0.58
C ALA A 219 12.50 -5.03 0.28
N LEU A 220 11.81 -4.22 -0.54
CA LEU A 220 12.25 -2.86 -0.85
C LEU A 220 12.27 -1.98 0.41
N ALA A 221 11.22 -2.04 1.25
CA ALA A 221 11.17 -1.32 2.51
C ALA A 221 12.33 -1.73 3.44
N LEU A 222 12.66 -3.02 3.54
CA LEU A 222 13.79 -3.49 4.32
C LEU A 222 15.12 -2.94 3.78
N CYS A 223 15.35 -3.02 2.46
CA CYS A 223 16.56 -2.48 1.84
C CYS A 223 16.71 -0.98 2.05
N LEU A 224 15.62 -0.21 1.89
CA LEU A 224 15.61 1.23 2.11
C LEU A 224 15.85 1.57 3.59
N ASN A 225 15.23 0.82 4.52
CA ASN A 225 15.44 0.99 5.95
C ASN A 225 16.93 0.79 6.31
N THR A 226 17.58 -0.22 5.74
CA THR A 226 19.02 -0.44 5.92
C THR A 226 19.85 0.67 5.29
N TYR A 227 19.52 1.11 4.07
CA TYR A 227 20.24 2.17 3.36
C TYR A 227 20.19 3.51 4.10
N TYR A 228 19.01 3.90 4.60
CA TYR A 228 18.79 5.11 5.38
C TYR A 228 19.10 4.94 6.88
N ARG A 229 19.70 3.81 7.28
CA ARG A 229 20.09 3.51 8.68
C ARG A 229 18.96 3.70 9.69
N GLY A 230 17.73 3.35 9.31
CA GLY A 230 16.56 3.53 10.17
C GLY A 230 15.99 4.94 10.21
N SER A 231 16.50 5.88 9.39
CA SER A 231 15.97 7.24 9.36
C SER A 231 14.52 7.26 8.89
N MET A 232 13.70 8.08 9.57
CA MET A 232 12.29 8.27 9.22
C MET A 232 12.11 9.08 7.93
N GLU A 233 13.18 9.59 7.30
CA GLU A 233 13.13 10.08 5.91
C GLU A 233 12.74 9.00 4.90
N MET A 234 12.82 7.72 5.30
CA MET A 234 12.23 6.62 4.55
C MET A 234 10.71 6.80 4.36
N ALA A 235 10.01 7.51 5.26
CA ALA A 235 8.58 7.78 5.10
C ALA A 235 8.29 8.56 3.80
N SER A 236 9.18 9.43 3.34
CA SER A 236 9.04 10.12 2.05
C SER A 236 9.37 9.23 0.84
N MET A 237 9.71 7.95 1.06
CA MET A 237 9.75 6.93 0.01
C MET A 237 8.39 6.25 -0.19
N TRP A 238 7.39 6.58 0.64
CA TRP A 238 6.01 6.12 0.47
C TRP A 238 5.46 6.41 -0.93
N CYS A 239 5.87 7.55 -1.51
CA CYS A 239 5.50 7.95 -2.86
C CYS A 239 5.96 6.97 -3.95
N TRP A 240 7.16 6.40 -3.80
CA TRP A 240 7.66 5.37 -4.70
C TRP A 240 6.88 4.08 -4.58
N LEU A 241 6.64 3.66 -3.33
CA LEU A 241 5.88 2.48 -3.01
C LEU A 241 4.44 2.59 -3.59
N GLY A 242 3.83 3.76 -3.45
CA GLY A 242 2.54 4.09 -4.03
C GLY A 242 2.50 4.01 -5.55
N MET A 243 3.45 4.67 -6.23
CA MET A 243 3.56 4.62 -7.68
C MET A 243 3.80 3.19 -8.21
N LEU A 244 4.68 2.43 -7.56
CA LEU A 244 4.93 1.03 -7.91
C LEU A 244 3.66 0.20 -7.76
N MET A 245 2.84 0.46 -6.74
CA MET A 245 1.55 -0.21 -6.56
C MET A 245 0.56 0.10 -7.67
N HIS A 246 0.49 1.36 -8.12
CA HIS A 246 -0.32 1.73 -9.29
C HIS A 246 0.14 0.99 -10.55
N ILE A 247 1.45 1.02 -10.84
CA ILE A 247 2.05 0.34 -11.99
C ILE A 247 1.74 -1.17 -11.91
N TYR A 248 1.92 -1.78 -10.74
CA TYR A 248 1.62 -3.18 -10.51
C TYR A 248 0.17 -3.49 -10.86
N PHE A 249 -0.82 -2.78 -10.30
CA PHE A 249 -2.23 -3.07 -10.59
C PHE A 249 -2.59 -2.81 -12.05
N ILE A 250 -2.00 -1.80 -12.69
CA ILE A 250 -2.18 -1.55 -14.12
C ILE A 250 -1.67 -2.74 -14.95
N LEU A 251 -0.46 -3.22 -14.64
CA LEU A 251 0.23 -4.28 -15.41
C LEU A 251 -0.22 -5.70 -15.05
N GLN A 252 -0.75 -5.92 -13.86
CA GLN A 252 -1.06 -7.24 -13.30
C GLN A 252 -1.89 -8.14 -14.24
N PRO A 253 -2.96 -7.65 -14.92
CA PRO A 253 -3.72 -8.48 -15.86
C PRO A 253 -2.91 -8.98 -17.06
N TYR A 254 -1.88 -8.24 -17.46
CA TYR A 254 -1.03 -8.57 -18.60
C TYR A 254 0.13 -9.49 -18.21
N LEU A 255 0.62 -9.37 -16.98
CA LEU A 255 1.72 -10.19 -16.46
C LEU A 255 1.24 -11.55 -15.97
N LEU A 256 0.02 -11.61 -15.40
CA LEU A 256 -0.52 -12.80 -14.71
C LEU A 256 -1.94 -13.11 -15.22
N PRO A 257 -2.11 -13.44 -16.52
CA PRO A 257 -3.42 -13.70 -17.12
C PRO A 257 -4.15 -14.86 -16.43
N CYS A 258 -5.47 -14.79 -16.38
CA CYS A 258 -6.31 -15.91 -15.95
C CYS A 258 -6.13 -17.07 -16.93
N ASN A 259 -5.64 -18.22 -16.46
CA ASN A 259 -5.75 -19.47 -17.21
C ASN A 259 -7.07 -20.13 -16.82
N ASP A 260 -7.94 -20.37 -17.81
CA ASP A 260 -9.29 -20.96 -17.64
C ASP A 260 -9.27 -22.34 -16.95
N ASN A 261 -8.12 -23.01 -16.91
CA ASN A 261 -7.98 -24.36 -16.35
C ASN A 261 -7.96 -24.41 -14.81
N ASN A 262 -7.83 -23.26 -14.12
CA ASN A 262 -7.70 -23.20 -12.65
C ASN A 262 -8.82 -22.38 -12.00
N SER A 263 -9.92 -22.13 -12.70
CA SER A 263 -11.05 -21.38 -12.17
C SER A 263 -11.75 -22.19 -11.08
N TYR A 264 -11.36 -21.94 -9.82
CA TYR A 264 -12.33 -21.77 -8.75
C TYR A 264 -13.53 -21.05 -9.38
N SER A 265 -14.69 -21.71 -9.47
CA SER A 265 -15.74 -21.29 -10.41
C SER A 265 -15.98 -19.78 -10.25
N ALA A 266 -15.96 -19.05 -11.37
CA ALA A 266 -16.12 -17.59 -11.34
C ALA A 266 -17.38 -17.18 -10.56
N ASP A 267 -18.39 -18.05 -10.55
CA ASP A 267 -19.60 -17.98 -9.72
C ASP A 267 -19.34 -17.93 -8.22
N THR A 268 -18.46 -18.80 -7.71
CA THR A 268 -18.09 -18.83 -6.29
C THR A 268 -17.32 -17.57 -5.91
N PHE A 269 -16.45 -17.08 -6.80
CA PHE A 269 -15.75 -15.82 -6.59
C PHE A 269 -16.71 -14.63 -6.55
N ALA A 270 -17.59 -14.51 -7.55
CA ALA A 270 -18.53 -13.40 -7.66
C ALA A 270 -19.49 -13.34 -6.47
N ALA A 271 -19.95 -14.49 -5.99
CA ALA A 271 -20.76 -14.61 -4.78
C ALA A 271 -20.00 -14.13 -3.53
N ASN A 272 -18.74 -14.53 -3.36
CA ASN A 272 -17.94 -14.19 -2.18
C ASN A 272 -17.42 -12.74 -2.20
N ALA A 273 -17.22 -12.16 -3.39
CA ALA A 273 -16.76 -10.78 -3.55
C ALA A 273 -17.88 -9.74 -3.37
N GLY A 274 -19.13 -10.18 -3.16
CA GLY A 274 -20.28 -9.31 -2.92
C GLY A 274 -20.86 -8.66 -4.18
N PHE A 275 -20.63 -9.24 -5.36
CA PHE A 275 -21.08 -8.69 -6.64
C PHE A 275 -22.34 -9.40 -7.20
N ARG A 276 -23.11 -10.08 -6.34
CA ARG A 276 -24.19 -10.99 -6.74
C ARG A 276 -25.34 -10.31 -7.50
N ASP A 277 -25.65 -9.06 -7.18
CA ASP A 277 -26.85 -8.38 -7.70
C ASP A 277 -26.59 -7.48 -8.92
N GLU A 278 -25.33 -7.32 -9.32
CA GLU A 278 -24.93 -6.42 -10.43
C GLU A 278 -24.37 -7.16 -11.64
N LEU A 279 -24.24 -8.48 -11.58
CA LEU A 279 -23.90 -9.25 -12.77
C LEU A 279 -25.21 -9.44 -13.53
N PRO A 280 -25.39 -8.82 -14.73
CA PRO A 280 -26.41 -9.31 -15.62
C PRO A 280 -26.22 -10.82 -15.73
N VAL A 281 -27.32 -11.58 -15.70
CA VAL A 281 -27.35 -13.02 -16.01
C VAL A 281 -26.96 -13.17 -17.48
N VAL A 282 -25.72 -12.86 -17.79
CA VAL A 282 -25.01 -13.39 -18.94
C VAL A 282 -24.79 -14.81 -18.50
N GLU A 283 -25.58 -15.73 -19.07
CA GLU A 283 -25.21 -17.13 -19.15
C GLU A 283 -23.69 -17.16 -19.30
N ILE A 284 -23.00 -17.57 -18.23
CA ILE A 284 -21.57 -17.83 -18.29
C ILE A 284 -21.52 -18.98 -19.27
N ALA A 285 -21.29 -18.63 -20.53
CA ALA A 285 -21.15 -19.56 -21.61
C ALA A 285 -20.12 -20.55 -21.10
N LYS A 286 -20.59 -21.76 -20.78
CA LYS A 286 -19.72 -22.88 -20.52
C LYS A 286 -18.80 -22.88 -21.73
N CYS A 287 -17.55 -22.47 -21.53
CA CYS A 287 -16.48 -22.68 -22.49
C CYS A 287 -16.14 -24.18 -22.46
N ASN A 288 -17.15 -25.02 -22.66
CA ASN A 288 -17.07 -26.44 -22.88
C ASN A 288 -16.90 -26.59 -24.40
N GLY A 289 -15.67 -26.39 -24.85
CA GLY A 289 -15.30 -26.53 -26.25
C GLY A 289 -14.08 -25.68 -26.51
N GLY A 290 -12.99 -26.30 -26.94
CA GLY A 290 -11.70 -25.67 -27.23
C GLY A 290 -11.72 -24.65 -28.36
N GLY A 291 -12.46 -23.55 -28.20
CA GLY A 291 -12.58 -22.48 -29.18
C GLY A 291 -12.74 -21.13 -28.50
N SER A 292 -11.64 -20.36 -28.46
CA SER A 292 -11.61 -18.91 -28.64
C SER A 292 -12.80 -18.10 -28.09
N CYS A 293 -12.88 -17.92 -26.77
CA CYS A 293 -13.72 -16.88 -26.15
C CYS A 293 -12.87 -15.71 -25.63
N MET A 294 -12.04 -15.13 -26.52
CA MET A 294 -11.66 -13.71 -26.56
C MET A 294 -10.66 -13.52 -27.71
N SER A 295 -11.12 -13.74 -28.94
CA SER A 295 -10.51 -13.11 -30.11
C SER A 295 -11.13 -11.72 -30.30
N GLN A 296 -10.87 -10.82 -29.34
CA GLN A 296 -10.51 -9.49 -29.81
C GLN A 296 -9.18 -9.70 -30.51
N SER A 297 -9.22 -9.67 -31.83
CA SER A 297 -8.09 -9.76 -32.75
C SER A 297 -7.09 -8.65 -32.44
N TRP A 298 -6.21 -8.93 -31.47
CA TRP A 298 -4.95 -8.23 -31.34
C TRP A 298 -3.93 -8.97 -32.21
N PRO A 299 -3.20 -8.28 -33.10
CA PRO A 299 -2.31 -8.92 -34.05
C PRO A 299 -1.25 -9.72 -33.30
N GLY A 300 -1.15 -11.01 -33.65
CA GLY A 300 -0.30 -12.00 -33.01
C GLY A 300 1.17 -11.55 -32.96
N GLY A 301 1.74 -11.58 -31.76
CA GLY A 301 3.18 -11.30 -31.59
C GLY A 301 3.69 -11.24 -30.15
N LYS A 302 2.82 -11.06 -29.14
CA LYS A 302 3.27 -10.73 -27.78
C LYS A 302 3.72 -11.93 -26.92
N SER A 303 3.27 -13.16 -27.18
CA SER A 303 3.71 -14.34 -26.40
C SER A 303 5.17 -14.73 -26.67
N GLN A 304 5.72 -14.40 -27.85
CA GLN A 304 7.14 -14.59 -28.14
C GLN A 304 8.02 -13.52 -27.48
N TRP A 305 7.50 -12.32 -27.24
CA TRP A 305 8.26 -11.22 -26.67
C TRP A 305 8.64 -11.49 -25.20
N PHE A 306 7.70 -11.98 -24.39
CA PHE A 306 7.98 -12.35 -22.99
C PHE A 306 8.95 -13.53 -22.87
N ARG A 307 8.85 -14.55 -23.74
CA ARG A 307 9.82 -15.66 -23.77
C ARG A 307 11.22 -15.16 -24.16
N LYS A 308 11.32 -14.25 -25.13
CA LYS A 308 12.59 -13.63 -25.52
C LYS A 308 13.17 -12.73 -24.42
N LEU A 309 12.34 -12.07 -23.61
CA LEU A 309 12.79 -11.25 -22.49
C LEU A 309 13.30 -12.12 -21.32
N ALA A 310 12.59 -13.21 -20.99
CA ALA A 310 12.97 -14.13 -19.92
C ALA A 310 14.34 -14.80 -20.16
N HIS A 311 14.68 -15.12 -21.42
CA HIS A 311 16.01 -15.64 -21.78
C HIS A 311 17.15 -14.62 -21.66
N LYS A 312 16.85 -13.33 -21.53
CA LYS A 312 17.84 -12.26 -21.37
C LYS A 312 17.98 -11.77 -19.92
N MET A 313 17.20 -12.33 -18.99
CA MET A 313 17.26 -11.93 -17.59
C MET A 313 18.36 -12.69 -16.83
N PRO A 314 18.98 -12.07 -15.81
CA PRO A 314 19.88 -12.77 -14.91
C PRO A 314 19.19 -13.97 -14.22
N PRO A 315 19.94 -15.04 -13.86
CA PRO A 315 19.37 -16.26 -13.26
C PRO A 315 18.44 -16.01 -12.07
N TRP A 316 18.80 -15.07 -11.19
CA TRP A 316 17.99 -14.72 -10.01
C TRP A 316 16.63 -14.09 -10.36
N ALA A 317 16.55 -13.32 -11.45
CA ALA A 317 15.29 -12.74 -11.91
C ALA A 317 14.39 -13.81 -12.55
N SER A 318 14.99 -14.82 -13.19
CA SER A 318 14.25 -15.97 -13.72
C SER A 318 13.65 -16.85 -12.62
N GLU A 319 14.32 -16.99 -11.48
CA GLU A 319 13.81 -17.73 -10.32
C GLU A 319 12.66 -16.99 -9.61
N VAL A 320 12.72 -15.66 -9.51
CA VAL A 320 11.61 -14.85 -8.99
C VAL A 320 10.37 -14.97 -9.89
N VAL A 321 10.55 -14.89 -11.21
CA VAL A 321 9.47 -15.12 -12.17
C VAL A 321 8.93 -16.55 -12.04
N TYR A 322 9.81 -17.55 -11.92
CA TYR A 322 9.42 -18.95 -11.74
C TYR A 322 8.70 -19.21 -10.40
N PHE A 323 9.09 -18.56 -9.31
CA PHE A 323 8.41 -18.64 -8.01
C PHE A 323 7.00 -18.02 -8.06
N LEU A 324 6.86 -16.89 -8.76
CA LEU A 324 5.58 -16.23 -9.00
C LEU A 324 4.64 -17.07 -9.89
N THR A 325 5.18 -17.84 -10.85
CA THR A 325 4.38 -18.66 -11.79
C THR A 325 4.14 -20.10 -11.32
N SER A 326 5.10 -20.75 -10.65
CA SER A 326 5.08 -22.18 -10.32
C SER A 326 4.13 -22.56 -9.18
N SER A 327 3.66 -21.60 -8.39
CA SER A 327 2.71 -21.87 -7.29
C SER A 327 1.24 -22.01 -7.71
N THR A 328 0.99 -22.21 -9.02
CA THR A 328 -0.35 -22.42 -9.60
C THR A 328 -0.64 -23.86 -10.07
N CYS A 329 0.27 -24.83 -9.89
CA CYS A 329 0.12 -26.15 -10.55
C CYS A 329 0.39 -27.38 -9.68
N LYS A 330 0.02 -27.39 -8.40
CA LYS A 330 -0.06 -28.65 -7.64
C LYS A 330 -1.23 -28.63 -6.66
N ASP A 331 -2.43 -28.91 -7.17
CA ASP A 331 -3.50 -29.49 -6.35
C ASP A 331 -3.87 -30.85 -6.94
N VAL A 332 -3.34 -31.86 -6.24
CA VAL A 332 -3.84 -33.22 -5.99
C VAL A 332 -4.88 -33.75 -6.98
N ALA A 333 -4.41 -34.62 -7.90
CA ALA A 333 -5.27 -35.60 -8.54
C ALA A 333 -5.78 -36.58 -7.47
N VAL A 334 -6.96 -36.33 -6.92
CA VAL A 334 -7.72 -37.36 -6.19
C VAL A 334 -8.19 -38.36 -7.24
N SER A 335 -7.42 -39.42 -7.38
CA SER A 335 -7.79 -40.60 -8.14
C SER A 335 -9.00 -41.26 -7.47
N HIS A 336 -10.21 -40.93 -7.91
CA HIS A 336 -11.34 -41.84 -7.77
C HIS A 336 -11.08 -43.04 -8.70
N LYS A 337 -10.37 -44.05 -8.19
CA LYS A 337 -10.52 -45.41 -8.67
C LYS A 337 -11.83 -45.94 -8.10
N GLY A 338 -12.88 -45.89 -8.92
CA GLY A 338 -14.03 -46.75 -8.73
C GLY A 338 -13.68 -48.17 -9.18
N SER A 339 -13.98 -49.13 -8.31
CA SER A 339 -14.33 -50.51 -8.64
C SER A 339 -15.47 -50.90 -7.72
#